data_AF-I7CKG9-F1
#
_entry.id   AF-I7CKG9-F1
#
_cell.length_a   1.000
_cell.length_b   1.000
_cell.length_c   1.000
_cell.angle_alpha   90.00
_cell.angle_beta   90.00
_cell.angle_gamma   90.00
#
_symmetry.space_group_name_H-M   'P 1'
#
loop_
_entity.id
_entity.type
_entity.pdbx_description
1 polymer ?
#
loop_
_entity_poly.entity_id
_entity_poly.type
_entity_poly.pdbx_seq_one_letter_code
_entity_poly.pdbx_strand_id
1 'polypeptide(L)'
;MFSALKVLACVALGGNAIGWGAYGVQRVVAPPQQAYKVGQKYCSRKKGNEGHCAFIGPVSEFNGQGAYFQEGAYTNTQLLKEADWFNPEYKAQDANGPKAALDAVFGQYPGLREFMKDWRDKHEKCEFTKLERVGGGNEHRMACQDVLK
;
A
#
# COMPACT_ATOMS: atom_id res chain seq x y z
N MET A 1 36.05 6.02 -42.92
CA MET A 1 35.58 4.83 -42.19
C MET A 1 34.15 4.57 -42.63
N PHE A 2 33.94 3.43 -43.29
CA PHE A 2 32.65 2.98 -43.81
C PHE A 2 31.88 2.23 -42.71
N SER A 3 30.58 2.46 -42.59
CA SER A 3 29.58 1.52 -42.04
C SER A 3 28.19 2.12 -42.32
N ALA A 4 27.58 1.82 -43.47
CA ALA A 4 26.83 0.61 -43.80
C ALA A 4 25.38 0.63 -43.28
N LEU A 5 24.51 1.06 -44.19
CA LEU A 5 23.08 0.77 -44.33
C LEU A 5 22.57 -0.51 -43.64
N LYS A 6 21.38 -0.42 -43.04
CA LYS A 6 20.23 -1.29 -43.36
C LYS A 6 18.92 -0.61 -42.93
N VAL A 7 18.45 0.31 -43.76
CA VAL A 7 17.05 0.76 -43.77
C VAL A 7 16.26 -0.35 -44.45
N LEU A 8 15.55 -1.16 -43.67
CA LEU A 8 14.54 -2.07 -44.21
C LEU A 8 13.23 -1.30 -44.33
N ALA A 9 13.03 -0.81 -45.55
CA ALA A 9 11.76 -0.31 -46.04
C ALA A 9 10.78 -1.48 -46.16
N CYS A 10 9.68 -1.42 -45.40
CA CYS A 10 8.44 -2.09 -45.77
C CYS A 10 7.52 -1.01 -46.35
N VAL A 11 7.68 -0.76 -47.65
CA VAL A 11 6.74 0.06 -48.43
C VAL A 11 5.49 -0.78 -48.70
N ALA A 12 4.41 -0.30 -48.10
CA ALA A 12 3.04 -0.21 -48.59
C ALA A 12 2.51 -1.29 -49.56
N LEU A 13 1.41 -1.92 -49.17
CA LEU A 13 0.24 -2.05 -50.03
C LEU A 13 -1.05 -2.02 -49.21
N GLY A 14 -1.85 -0.97 -49.42
CA GLY A 14 -3.31 -1.08 -49.39
C GLY A 14 -4.04 -0.25 -48.33
N GLY A 15 -4.68 0.83 -48.78
CA GLY A 15 -5.81 1.43 -48.07
C GLY A 15 -5.70 2.93 -47.85
N ASN A 16 -5.91 3.72 -48.89
CA ASN A 16 -6.30 5.11 -48.73
C ASN A 16 -7.73 5.16 -48.18
N ALA A 17 -7.93 5.67 -46.97
CA ALA A 17 -9.24 6.12 -46.51
C ALA A 17 -9.08 7.14 -45.38
N ILE A 18 -9.10 8.42 -45.77
CA ILE A 18 -9.87 9.52 -45.17
C ILE A 18 -10.23 9.36 -43.69
N GLY A 19 -9.74 10.27 -42.83
CA GLY A 19 -10.34 10.38 -41.50
C GLY A 19 -9.59 11.26 -40.52
N TRP A 20 -9.87 12.57 -40.57
CA TRP A 20 -10.01 13.49 -39.44
C TRP A 20 -8.84 13.64 -38.44
N GLY A 21 -8.39 14.89 -38.28
CA GLY A 21 -7.41 15.28 -37.29
C GLY A 21 -7.84 14.85 -35.89
N ALA A 22 -7.14 13.86 -35.35
CA ALA A 22 -7.19 13.54 -33.94
C ALA A 22 -6.04 14.30 -33.27
N TYR A 23 -6.38 15.36 -32.55
CA TYR A 23 -5.53 15.89 -31.49
C TYR A 23 -5.06 14.69 -30.66
N GLY A 24 -3.75 14.46 -30.67
CA GLY A 24 -3.13 13.37 -29.94
C GLY A 24 -3.45 13.52 -28.47
N VAL A 25 -4.48 12.82 -28.01
CA VAL A 25 -4.61 12.51 -26.59
C VAL A 25 -3.48 11.53 -26.33
N GLN A 26 -2.31 12.05 -25.96
CA GLN A 26 -1.32 11.27 -25.25
C GLN A 26 -2.04 10.76 -24.01
N ARG A 27 -2.60 9.55 -24.11
CA ARG A 27 -2.98 8.77 -22.94
C ARG A 27 -1.67 8.56 -22.20
N VAL A 28 -1.45 9.41 -21.19
CA VAL A 28 -0.49 9.17 -20.13
C VAL A 28 -0.91 7.83 -19.54
N VAL A 29 -0.27 6.76 -20.00
CA VAL A 29 -0.40 5.44 -19.40
C VAL A 29 0.14 5.63 -17.99
N ALA A 30 -0.78 5.75 -17.02
CA ALA A 30 -0.40 5.79 -15.62
C ALA A 30 0.52 4.59 -15.37
N PRO A 31 1.68 4.78 -14.73
CA PRO A 31 2.53 3.65 -14.37
C PRO A 31 1.70 2.64 -13.58
N PRO A 32 1.93 1.33 -13.77
CA PRO A 32 1.16 0.29 -13.11
C PRO A 32 1.16 0.56 -11.60
N GLN A 33 -0.04 0.76 -11.03
CA GLN A 33 -0.19 0.93 -9.58
C GLN A 33 0.44 -0.29 -8.89
N GLN A 34 1.34 -0.03 -7.95
CA GLN A 34 2.05 -1.08 -7.23
C GLN A 34 1.02 -1.96 -6.50
N ALA A 35 0.94 -3.25 -6.85
CA ALA A 35 -0.03 -4.15 -6.24
C ALA A 35 0.41 -4.50 -4.82
N TYR A 36 -0.21 -3.85 -3.83
CA TYR A 36 -0.02 -4.15 -2.41
C TYR A 36 -0.67 -5.47 -2.03
N LYS A 37 -0.13 -6.14 -1.01
CA LYS A 37 -0.52 -7.49 -0.62
C LYS A 37 -0.67 -7.59 0.89
N VAL A 38 -1.68 -8.35 1.32
CA VAL A 38 -1.77 -8.85 2.69
C VAL A 38 -0.58 -9.78 2.94
N GLY A 39 -0.03 -9.74 4.15
CA GLY A 39 1.15 -10.53 4.52
C GLY A 39 2.48 -9.93 4.07
N GLN A 40 2.49 -8.69 3.60
CA GLN A 40 3.71 -7.96 3.24
C GLN A 40 3.91 -6.71 4.12
N LYS A 41 5.14 -6.50 4.58
CA LYS A 41 5.55 -5.28 5.29
C LYS A 41 6.06 -4.19 4.34
N TYR A 42 5.64 -2.96 4.61
CA TYR A 42 6.09 -1.75 3.92
C TYR A 42 6.72 -0.81 4.93
N CYS A 43 8.04 -0.76 4.94
CA CYS A 43 8.82 -0.04 5.93
C CYS A 43 9.37 1.29 5.39
N SER A 44 9.57 2.26 6.27
CA SER A 44 10.17 3.53 5.89
C SER A 44 11.53 3.31 5.23
N ARG A 45 11.73 3.97 4.10
CA ARG A 45 12.99 4.07 3.35
C ARG A 45 13.89 5.17 3.91
N LYS A 46 13.43 5.93 4.91
CA LYS A 46 14.20 6.98 5.58
C LYS A 46 15.18 6.33 6.56
N LYS A 47 16.46 6.68 6.42
CA LYS A 47 17.53 6.23 7.31
C LYS A 47 17.22 6.57 8.78
N GLY A 48 17.40 5.60 9.68
CA GLY A 48 17.10 5.71 11.11
C GLY A 48 15.65 5.40 11.49
N ASN A 49 14.75 5.24 10.51
CA ASN A 49 13.33 4.94 10.71
C ASN A 49 12.94 3.61 10.04
N GLU A 50 13.89 2.76 9.66
CA GLU A 50 13.66 1.54 8.87
C GLU A 50 12.75 0.53 9.59
N GLY A 51 12.64 0.61 10.93
CA GLY A 51 11.72 -0.19 11.72
C GLY A 51 10.28 0.33 11.73
N HIS A 52 9.99 1.48 11.12
CA HIS A 52 8.63 2.02 11.00
C HIS A 52 7.93 1.37 9.81
N CYS A 53 7.04 0.42 10.07
CA CYS A 53 6.43 -0.40 9.01
C CYS A 53 4.91 -0.43 9.12
N ALA A 54 4.24 -0.28 7.98
CA ALA A 54 2.81 -0.52 7.83
C ALA A 54 2.57 -1.87 7.13
N PHE A 55 1.60 -2.65 7.60
CA PHE A 55 1.28 -3.95 7.02
C PHE A 55 -0.11 -4.43 7.38
N ILE A 56 -0.61 -5.42 6.63
CA ILE A 56 -1.79 -6.20 7.02
C ILE A 56 -1.28 -7.61 7.34
N GLY A 57 -1.43 -8.01 8.60
CA GLY A 57 -0.97 -9.30 9.08
C GLY A 57 -1.96 -10.44 8.79
N PRO A 58 -1.53 -11.70 8.95
CA PRO A 58 -0.24 -12.11 9.53
C PRO A 58 0.95 -11.96 8.57
N VAL A 59 2.14 -11.73 9.12
CA VAL A 59 3.44 -11.75 8.40
C VAL A 59 4.40 -12.73 9.09
N SER A 60 5.56 -13.04 8.49
CA SER A 60 6.51 -14.06 8.95
C SER A 60 6.86 -13.98 10.45
N GLU A 61 7.03 -12.78 10.97
CA GLU A 61 7.43 -12.53 12.36
C GLU A 61 6.31 -11.95 13.25
N PHE A 62 5.08 -11.85 12.74
CA PHE A 62 3.94 -11.29 13.48
C PHE A 62 2.65 -11.98 13.04
N ASN A 63 2.06 -12.76 13.95
CA ASN A 63 0.91 -13.61 13.67
C ASN A 63 -0.44 -12.89 13.84
N GLY A 64 -0.42 -11.62 14.27
CA GLY A 64 -1.65 -10.86 14.43
C GLY A 64 -2.34 -10.61 13.09
N GLN A 65 -3.66 -10.78 13.08
CA GLN A 65 -4.55 -10.48 11.97
C GLN A 65 -5.06 -9.04 12.13
N GLY A 66 -5.06 -8.25 11.06
CA GLY A 66 -5.37 -6.82 11.13
C GLY A 66 -4.44 -5.94 10.33
N ALA A 67 -4.80 -4.68 10.18
CA ALA A 67 -3.92 -3.63 9.71
C ALA A 67 -3.11 -3.09 10.89
N TYR A 68 -1.77 -3.04 10.76
CA TYR A 68 -0.86 -2.66 11.84
C TYR A 68 0.14 -1.60 11.39
N PHE A 69 0.60 -0.84 12.37
CA PHE A 69 1.81 -0.03 12.28
C PHE A 69 2.80 -0.48 13.36
N GLN A 70 4.03 -0.79 12.97
CA GLN A 70 5.13 -1.12 13.86
C GLN A 70 6.06 0.09 13.95
N GLU A 71 6.28 0.59 15.15
CA GLU A 71 7.18 1.71 15.42
C GLU A 71 8.51 1.17 15.98
N GLY A 72 9.34 0.65 15.08
CA GLY A 72 10.71 0.21 15.38
C GLY A 72 10.79 -1.25 15.81
N ALA A 73 9.97 -1.67 16.77
CA ALA A 73 10.08 -3.00 17.40
C ALA A 73 8.75 -3.76 17.45
N TYR A 74 8.81 -5.09 17.52
CA TYR A 74 7.64 -5.97 17.63
C TYR A 74 6.69 -5.59 18.77
N THR A 75 7.23 -5.24 19.93
CA THR A 75 6.47 -4.82 21.12
C THR A 75 5.78 -3.47 20.95
N ASN A 76 6.27 -2.63 20.03
CA ASN A 76 5.70 -1.33 19.69
C ASN A 76 4.92 -1.39 18.36
N THR A 77 4.15 -2.47 18.20
CA THR A 77 3.21 -2.62 17.08
C THR A 77 1.82 -2.25 17.57
N GLN A 78 1.06 -1.49 16.79
CA GLN A 78 -0.29 -1.05 17.12
C GLN A 78 -1.27 -1.45 16.02
N LEU A 79 -2.48 -1.86 16.42
CA LEU A 79 -3.59 -2.16 15.52
C LEU A 79 -4.22 -0.85 15.03
N LEU A 80 -4.40 -0.69 13.72
CA LEU A 80 -5.00 0.48 13.09
C LEU A 80 -6.49 0.26 12.86
N LYS A 81 -7.28 0.26 13.93
CA LYS A 81 -8.73 0.00 13.87
C LYS A 81 -9.53 1.25 13.46
N GLU A 82 -9.12 2.41 13.96
CA GLU A 82 -9.87 3.66 13.83
C GLU A 82 -9.67 4.31 12.44
N ALA A 83 -10.70 5.00 11.95
CA ALA A 83 -10.66 5.63 10.62
C ALA A 83 -9.63 6.74 10.52
N ASP A 84 -9.35 7.43 11.62
CA ASP A 84 -8.47 8.60 11.69
C ASP A 84 -7.02 8.25 11.34
N TRP A 85 -6.59 7.00 11.54
CA TRP A 85 -5.28 6.52 11.10
C TRP A 85 -5.10 6.61 9.59
N PHE A 86 -6.18 6.48 8.83
CA PHE A 86 -6.16 6.50 7.38
C PHE A 86 -6.58 7.85 6.80
N ASN A 87 -7.16 8.75 7.59
CA ASN A 87 -7.56 10.07 7.14
C ASN A 87 -6.31 10.98 6.95
N PRO A 88 -6.04 11.49 5.74
CA PRO A 88 -4.92 12.41 5.51
C PRO A 88 -5.17 13.81 6.12
N GLU A 89 -6.43 14.19 6.35
CA GLU A 89 -6.79 15.48 6.95
C GLU A 89 -6.66 15.46 8.48
N TYR A 90 -6.70 14.27 9.09
CA TYR A 90 -6.46 14.10 10.51
C TYR A 90 -4.97 14.28 10.81
N LYS A 91 -4.63 15.46 11.36
CA LYS A 91 -3.26 15.83 11.69
C LYS A 91 -2.78 15.06 12.91
N ALA A 92 -1.53 14.60 12.85
CA ALA A 92 -0.84 14.06 14.02
C ALA A 92 -0.78 15.14 15.12
N GLN A 93 -1.15 14.77 16.33
CA GLN A 93 -1.03 15.66 17.50
C GLN A 93 0.44 15.91 17.88
N ASP A 94 1.31 14.94 17.59
CA ASP A 94 2.76 15.01 17.72
C ASP A 94 3.41 14.76 16.36
N ALA A 95 4.27 15.69 15.92
CA ALA A 95 5.02 15.60 14.67
C ALA A 95 5.99 14.41 14.63
N ASN A 96 6.37 13.87 15.79
CA ASN A 96 7.19 12.67 15.92
C ASN A 96 6.40 11.45 16.39
N GLY A 97 5.09 11.58 16.55
CA GLY A 97 4.24 10.49 17.02
C GLY A 97 3.97 9.42 15.96
N PRO A 98 3.29 8.31 16.35
CA PRO A 98 3.05 7.16 15.48
C PRO A 98 2.24 7.52 14.24
N LYS A 99 1.31 8.48 14.32
CA LYS A 99 0.53 8.94 13.16
C LYS A 99 1.41 9.66 12.13
N ALA A 100 2.31 10.54 12.58
CA ALA A 100 3.22 11.24 11.69
C ALA A 100 4.21 10.25 11.04
N ALA A 101 4.70 9.28 11.80
CA ALA A 101 5.56 8.21 11.30
C ALA A 101 4.84 7.32 10.27
N LEU A 102 3.59 6.94 10.53
CA LEU A 102 2.74 6.19 9.59
C LEU A 102 2.45 7.01 8.32
N ASP A 103 2.11 8.29 8.45
CA ASP A 103 1.88 9.18 7.31
C ASP A 103 3.14 9.31 6.44
N ALA A 104 4.33 9.36 7.07
CA ALA A 104 5.60 9.36 6.36
C ALA A 104 5.84 8.05 5.60
N VAL A 105 5.41 6.89 6.14
CA VAL A 105 5.43 5.62 5.41
C VAL A 105 4.45 5.70 4.22
N PHE A 106 3.21 6.12 4.43
CA PHE A 106 2.23 6.24 3.33
C PHE A 106 2.71 7.18 2.22
N GLY A 107 3.39 8.27 2.54
CA GLY A 107 3.98 9.18 1.55
C GLY A 107 5.07 8.55 0.66
N GLN A 108 5.66 7.44 1.09
CA GLN A 108 6.69 6.72 0.33
C GLN A 108 6.14 5.58 -0.53
N TYR A 109 4.88 5.18 -0.30
CA TYR A 109 4.21 4.06 -0.97
C TYR A 109 2.85 4.53 -1.53
N PRO A 110 2.83 5.06 -2.78
CA PRO A 110 1.60 5.57 -3.40
C PRO A 110 0.50 4.49 -3.48
N GLY A 111 -0.68 4.75 -2.92
CA GLY A 111 -1.79 3.79 -2.89
C GLY A 111 -1.85 2.87 -1.67
N LEU A 112 -0.81 2.88 -0.81
CA LEU A 112 -0.78 1.99 0.36
C LEU A 112 -1.83 2.38 1.42
N ARG A 113 -2.03 3.68 1.61
CA ARG A 113 -3.05 4.21 2.53
C ARG A 113 -4.43 3.73 2.12
N GLU A 114 -4.76 3.88 0.84
CA GLU A 114 -6.04 3.49 0.26
C GLU A 114 -6.24 1.97 0.34
N PHE A 115 -5.20 1.19 0.03
CA PHE A 115 -5.22 -0.26 0.16
C PHE A 115 -5.52 -0.73 1.59
N MET A 116 -4.81 -0.19 2.58
CA MET A 116 -5.02 -0.57 3.98
C MET A 116 -6.36 -0.06 4.52
N LYS A 117 -6.79 1.12 4.09
CA LYS A 117 -8.12 1.66 4.42
C LYS A 117 -9.23 0.77 3.86
N ASP A 118 -9.16 0.40 2.58
CA ASP A 118 -10.14 -0.48 1.94
C ASP A 118 -10.19 -1.85 2.63
N TRP A 119 -9.04 -2.42 3.00
CA TRP A 119 -9.01 -3.63 3.80
C TRP A 119 -9.72 -3.43 5.15
N ARG A 120 -9.43 -2.34 5.87
CA ARG A 120 -10.07 -2.04 7.16
C ARG A 120 -11.58 -1.92 6.99
N ASP A 121 -12.04 -1.13 6.02
CA ASP A 121 -13.46 -0.88 5.77
C ASP A 121 -14.22 -2.19 5.47
N LYS A 122 -13.62 -3.11 4.69
CA LYS A 122 -14.17 -4.45 4.44
C LYS A 122 -14.27 -5.32 5.69
N HIS A 123 -13.48 -5.01 6.72
CA HIS A 123 -13.42 -5.75 7.98
C HIS A 123 -13.94 -4.92 9.17
N GLU A 124 -14.74 -3.87 8.93
CA GLU A 124 -15.24 -2.97 9.99
C GLU A 124 -16.10 -3.71 11.03
N LYS A 125 -16.76 -4.79 10.61
CA LYS A 125 -17.61 -5.65 11.46
C LYS A 125 -16.85 -6.79 12.13
N CYS A 126 -15.54 -6.86 11.94
CA CYS A 126 -14.72 -7.88 12.57
C CYS A 126 -14.28 -7.42 13.96
N GLU A 127 -14.34 -8.33 14.91
CA GLU A 127 -13.82 -8.15 16.25
C GLU A 127 -12.35 -8.54 16.29
N PHE A 128 -11.56 -7.77 17.04
CA PHE A 128 -10.13 -7.99 17.21
C PHE A 128 -9.85 -8.27 18.67
N THR A 129 -9.49 -9.50 18.99
CA THR A 129 -9.18 -9.94 20.35
C THR A 129 -7.68 -10.04 20.50
N LYS A 130 -7.12 -9.31 21.46
CA LYS A 130 -5.68 -9.34 21.74
C LYS A 130 -5.25 -10.75 22.14
N LEU A 131 -4.18 -11.23 21.53
CA LEU A 131 -3.55 -12.50 21.89
C LEU A 131 -2.62 -12.25 23.07
N GLU A 132 -2.90 -12.86 24.21
CA GLU A 132 -1.97 -12.85 25.34
C GLU A 132 -0.78 -13.75 25.00
N ARG A 133 0.38 -13.14 24.73
CA ARG A 133 1.64 -13.86 24.55
C ARG A 133 2.68 -13.41 25.56
N VAL A 134 3.48 -14.36 26.01
CA VAL A 134 4.71 -14.12 26.76
C VAL A 134 5.69 -13.39 25.84
N GLY A 135 5.87 -12.08 26.01
CA GLY A 135 6.73 -11.26 25.15
C GLY A 135 6.16 -9.91 24.69
N GLY A 136 4.91 -9.58 25.05
CA GLY A 136 4.40 -8.20 24.99
C GLY A 136 4.00 -7.67 23.59
N GLY A 137 3.83 -8.53 22.59
CA GLY A 137 3.31 -8.11 21.29
C GLY A 137 1.82 -7.76 21.33
N ASN A 138 1.41 -6.75 20.56
CA ASN A 138 -0.01 -6.42 20.37
C ASN A 138 -0.60 -7.14 19.15
N GLU A 139 -0.40 -8.46 19.09
CA GLU A 139 -1.04 -9.29 18.08
C GLU A 139 -2.52 -9.50 18.43
N HIS A 140 -3.38 -9.48 17.43
CA HIS A 140 -4.81 -9.75 17.60
C HIS A 140 -5.24 -10.91 16.72
N ARG A 141 -6.20 -11.70 17.19
CA ARG A 141 -7.00 -12.57 16.34
C ARG A 141 -8.20 -11.78 15.84
N MET A 142 -8.55 -11.97 14.57
CA MET A 142 -9.73 -11.37 13.96
C MET A 142 -10.84 -12.41 13.86
N ALA A 143 -12.02 -12.07 14.33
CA ALA A 143 -13.25 -12.84 14.15
C ALA A 143 -14.27 -11.95 13.44
N CYS A 144 -14.62 -12.30 12.21
CA CYS A 144 -15.68 -11.60 11.48
C CYS A 144 -16.99 -12.31 11.75
N GLN A 145 -18.04 -11.57 12.06
CA GLN A 145 -19.37 -12.16 12.00
C GLN A 145 -19.62 -12.54 10.54
N ASP A 146 -19.70 -13.83 10.26
CA ASP A 146 -20.22 -14.29 8.98
C ASP A 146 -21.58 -13.64 8.84
N VAL A 147 -21.71 -12.74 7.87
CA VAL A 147 -23.03 -12.29 7.46
C VAL A 147 -23.66 -13.51 6.83
N LEU A 148 -24.33 -14.33 7.65
CA LEU A 148 -25.28 -15.33 7.21
C LEU A 148 -26.22 -14.59 6.25
N LYS A 149 -25.97 -14.77 4.96
CA LYS A 149 -26.84 -14.35 3.87
C LYS A 149 -27.46 -15.59 3.27
#